data_AF-M6FG06-F1
#
_entry.id   AF-M6FG06-F1
#
_cell.length_a   1.000
_cell.length_b   1.000
_cell.length_c   1.000
_cell.angle_alpha   90.00
_cell.angle_beta   90.00
_cell.angle_gamma   90.00
#
_symmetry.space_group_name_H-M   'P 1'
#
loop_
_entity.id
_entity.type
_entity.pdbx_description
1 polymer ?
#
loop_
_entity_poly.entity_id
_entity_poly.type
_entity_poly.pdbx_seq_one_letter_code
_entity_poly.pdbx_strand_id
1 'polypeptide(L)'
;MILGDWIKVKECSEKGECTTPTKEKRNHLQIFPQGLAMYDTFHLTYKIQGDDIHFNLADLAFDLEYRILKVDEKELRLFNKKTNDEEYFEKN
;
A
#
# COMPACT_ATOMS: atom_id res chain seq x y z
N MET A 1 10.78 5.92 6.55
CA MET A 1 11.17 5.55 5.17
C MET A 1 10.23 4.45 4.72
N ILE A 2 9.63 4.54 3.53
CA ILE A 2 8.59 3.60 3.07
C ILE A 2 9.14 2.26 2.56
N LEU A 3 10.45 2.15 2.37
CA LEU A 3 11.11 0.90 2.00
C LEU A 3 10.91 -0.16 3.09
N GLY A 4 10.64 -1.38 2.65
CA GLY A 4 10.44 -2.50 3.55
C GLY A 4 9.38 -3.46 3.06
N ASP A 5 9.10 -4.40 3.94
CA ASP A 5 8.10 -5.41 3.77
C ASP A 5 6.90 -5.12 4.68
N TRP A 6 5.71 -5.00 4.10
CA TRP A 6 4.53 -4.48 4.75
C TRP A 6 3.35 -5.44 4.60
N ILE A 7 2.75 -5.81 5.72
CA ILE A 7 1.59 -6.70 5.77
C ILE A 7 0.35 -5.88 6.04
N LYS A 8 -0.65 -5.96 5.15
CA LYS A 8 -1.94 -5.31 5.36
C LYS A 8 -2.66 -5.95 6.55
N VAL A 9 -2.99 -5.13 7.54
CA VAL A 9 -3.65 -5.58 8.78
C VAL A 9 -5.06 -5.04 8.94
N LYS A 10 -5.40 -3.94 8.27
CA LYS A 10 -6.71 -3.30 8.39
C LYS A 10 -6.99 -2.43 7.17
N GLU A 11 -8.25 -2.34 6.79
CA GLU A 11 -8.76 -1.40 5.80
C GLU A 11 -9.98 -0.70 6.38
N CYS A 12 -10.07 0.62 6.26
CA CYS A 12 -11.21 1.40 6.76
C CYS A 12 -11.76 2.28 5.65
N SER A 13 -13.06 2.20 5.43
CA SER A 13 -13.75 3.09 4.49
C SER A 13 -13.97 4.48 5.05
N GLU A 14 -14.29 5.44 4.17
CA GLU A 14 -14.65 6.82 4.53
C GLU A 14 -15.81 6.87 5.56
N LYS A 15 -16.72 5.89 5.54
CA LYS A 15 -17.84 5.79 6.49
C LYS A 15 -17.44 5.31 7.89
N GLY A 16 -16.16 5.01 8.10
CA GLY A 16 -15.61 4.50 9.36
C GLY A 16 -15.76 2.98 9.55
N GLU A 17 -16.27 2.26 8.55
CA GLU A 17 -16.35 0.80 8.60
C GLU A 17 -14.97 0.22 8.33
N CYS A 18 -14.44 -0.55 9.29
CA CYS A 18 -13.13 -1.17 9.18
C CYS A 18 -13.24 -2.69 9.07
N THR A 19 -12.52 -3.26 8.12
CA THR A 19 -12.36 -4.71 7.97
C THR A 19 -10.95 -5.13 8.30
N THR A 20 -10.81 -6.33 8.84
CA THR A 20 -9.52 -6.98 9.08
C THR A 20 -9.39 -8.11 8.07
N PRO A 21 -8.40 -8.10 7.16
CA PRO A 21 -8.17 -9.22 6.28
C PRO A 21 -7.92 -10.50 7.10
N THR A 22 -8.52 -11.61 6.67
CA THR A 22 -8.25 -12.92 7.29
C THR A 22 -6.77 -13.26 7.10
N LYS A 23 -6.19 -14.06 8.00
CA LYS A 23 -4.75 -14.42 7.93
C LYS A 23 -4.32 -14.99 6.58
N GLU A 24 -5.23 -15.67 5.88
CA GLU A 24 -5.00 -16.28 4.56
C GLU A 24 -5.07 -15.26 3.40
N LYS A 25 -5.55 -14.04 3.64
CA LYS A 25 -5.72 -12.97 2.64
C LYS A 25 -4.96 -11.69 3.00
N ARG A 26 -3.93 -11.79 3.84
CA ARG A 26 -3.11 -10.63 4.17
C ARG A 26 -2.29 -10.25 2.96
N ASN A 27 -2.67 -9.16 2.30
CA ASN A 27 -1.90 -8.62 1.19
C ASN A 27 -0.52 -8.16 1.67
N HIS A 28 0.48 -8.46 0.85
CA HIS A 28 1.88 -8.18 1.12
C HIS A 28 2.39 -7.08 0.18
N LEU A 29 2.86 -5.97 0.73
CA LEU A 29 3.42 -4.86 -0.02
C LEU A 29 4.91 -4.74 0.29
N GLN A 30 5.75 -5.11 -0.68
CA GLN A 30 7.19 -4.96 -0.59
C GLN A 30 7.63 -3.76 -1.43
N ILE A 31 8.36 -2.83 -0.83
CA ILE A 31 8.84 -1.62 -1.50
C ILE A 31 10.36 -1.62 -1.48
N PHE A 32 10.94 -1.75 -2.66
CA PHE A 32 12.38 -1.84 -2.87
C PHE A 32 12.97 -0.49 -3.33
N PRO A 33 14.28 -0.29 -3.21
CA PRO A 33 14.95 0.85 -3.84
C PRO A 33 14.68 0.93 -5.35
N GLN A 34 14.98 2.10 -5.93
CA GLN A 34 14.97 2.32 -7.39
C GLN A 34 13.57 2.26 -8.04
N GLY A 35 12.49 2.46 -7.26
CA GLY A 35 11.15 2.55 -7.83
C GLY A 35 10.54 1.19 -8.17
N LEU A 36 10.96 0.11 -7.50
CA LEU A 36 10.42 -1.22 -7.65
C LEU A 36 9.59 -1.63 -6.43
N ALA A 37 8.46 -2.29 -6.65
CA ALA A 37 7.65 -2.83 -5.58
C ALA A 37 7.00 -4.15 -5.98
N MET A 38 6.51 -4.90 -4.99
CA MET A 38 5.69 -6.09 -5.18
C MET A 38 4.43 -5.93 -4.34
N TYR A 39 3.29 -6.27 -4.93
CA TYR A 39 2.04 -6.43 -4.19
C TYR A 39 1.54 -7.85 -4.38
N ASP A 40 1.62 -8.65 -3.33
CA ASP A 40 1.50 -10.11 -3.37
C ASP A 40 2.44 -10.72 -4.43
N THR A 41 1.89 -11.18 -5.56
CA THR A 41 2.65 -11.77 -6.67
C THR A 41 2.84 -10.81 -7.86
N PHE A 42 2.29 -9.59 -7.79
CA PHE A 42 2.35 -8.61 -8.85
C PHE A 42 3.60 -7.73 -8.73
N HIS A 43 4.37 -7.65 -9.82
CA HIS A 43 5.50 -6.74 -9.92
C HIS A 43 5.01 -5.33 -10.29
N LEU A 44 5.43 -4.35 -9.50
CA LEU A 44 5.05 -2.96 -9.63
C LEU A 44 6.30 -2.10 -9.86
N THR A 45 6.12 -1.00 -10.59
CA THR A 45 7.00 0.15 -10.43
C THR A 45 6.30 1.20 -9.60
N TYR A 46 7.05 2.05 -8.89
CA TYR A 46 6.47 3.14 -8.14
C TYR A 46 7.24 4.45 -8.29
N LYS A 47 6.51 5.56 -8.16
CA LYS A 47 7.06 6.92 -8.11
C LYS A 47 6.42 7.68 -6.95
N ILE A 48 7.26 8.39 -6.20
CA ILE A 48 6.81 9.26 -5.10
C ILE A 48 6.88 10.71 -5.57
N GLN A 49 5.81 11.47 -5.35
CA GLN A 49 5.74 12.90 -5.62
C GLN A 49 5.09 13.59 -4.43
N GLY A 50 5.89 14.28 -3.61
CA GLY A 50 5.42 14.81 -2.33
C GLY A 50 5.01 13.67 -1.40
N ASP A 51 3.77 13.74 -0.88
CA ASP A 51 3.19 12.71 -0.02
C ASP A 51 2.45 11.62 -0.81
N ASP A 52 2.40 11.71 -2.14
CA ASP A 52 1.68 10.74 -2.97
C ASP A 52 2.65 9.68 -3.54
N ILE A 53 2.19 8.43 -3.57
CA ILE A 53 2.87 7.28 -4.19
C ILE A 53 1.97 6.68 -5.28
N HIS A 54 2.53 6.56 -6.47
CA HIS A 54 1.87 6.00 -7.64
C HIS A 54 2.50 4.66 -7.96
N PHE A 55 1.72 3.58 -7.94
CA PHE A 55 2.15 2.27 -8.41
C PHE A 55 1.61 2.01 -9.81
N ASN A 56 2.50 1.60 -10.70
CA ASN A 56 2.17 1.23 -12.07
C ASN A 56 2.44 -0.26 -12.27
N LEU A 57 1.41 -0.96 -12.74
CA LEU A 57 1.49 -2.36 -13.13
C LEU A 57 1.81 -2.42 -14.63
N ALA A 58 2.98 -2.92 -15.00
CA ALA A 58 3.35 -3.04 -16.41
C ALA A 58 2.40 -3.97 -17.19
N ASP A 59 1.78 -4.94 -16.52
CA ASP A 59 0.95 -5.99 -17.12
C ASP A 59 -0.57 -5.75 -17.01
N LEU A 60 -1.01 -4.73 -16.29
CA LEU A 60 -2.42 -4.40 -16.09
C LEU A 60 -2.62 -2.90 -16.34
N ALA A 61 -3.63 -2.51 -17.10
CA ALA A 61 -3.98 -1.10 -17.36
C ALA A 61 -4.57 -0.39 -16.11
N PHE A 62 -3.95 -0.59 -14.96
CA PHE A 62 -4.41 -0.18 -13.65
C PHE A 62 -3.27 0.55 -12.94
N ASP A 63 -3.46 1.84 -12.73
CA ASP A 63 -2.61 2.63 -11.85
C ASP A 63 -3.27 2.65 -10.46
N LEU A 64 -2.47 2.44 -9.42
CA LEU A 64 -2.88 2.61 -8.03
C LEU A 64 -2.26 3.88 -7.48
N GLU A 65 -3.11 4.81 -7.05
CA GLU A 65 -2.65 6.05 -6.44
C GLU A 65 -2.98 6.08 -4.96
N TYR A 66 -1.94 6.32 -4.16
CA TYR A 66 -2.07 6.43 -2.72
C TYR A 66 -1.47 7.74 -2.21
N ARG A 67 -2.01 8.23 -1.10
CA ARG A 67 -1.34 9.24 -0.26
C ARG A 67 -0.76 8.57 0.98
N ILE A 68 0.50 8.85 1.29
CA ILE A 68 1.16 8.42 2.51
C ILE A 68 0.62 9.26 3.66
N LEU A 69 -0.19 8.66 4.54
CA LEU A 69 -0.71 9.32 5.73
C LEU A 69 0.27 9.21 6.91
N LYS A 70 0.95 8.07 7.02
CA LYS A 70 1.92 7.80 8.07
C LYS A 70 2.93 6.77 7.60
N VAL A 71 4.20 6.96 7.95
CA VAL A 71 5.25 5.96 7.77
C VAL A 71 6.30 6.06 8.87
N ASP A 72 6.46 5.00 9.64
CA ASP A 72 7.48 4.87 10.67
C ASP A 72 8.19 3.50 10.62
N GLU A 73 8.86 3.09 11.69
CA GLU A 73 9.59 1.82 11.74
C GLU A 73 8.67 0.59 11.79
N LYS A 74 7.40 0.75 12.17
CA LYS A 74 6.44 -0.34 12.42
C LYS A 74 5.17 -0.21 11.61
N GLU A 75 4.72 1.01 11.33
CA GLU A 75 3.43 1.30 10.72
C GLU A 75 3.59 2.03 9.39
N LEU A 76 2.80 1.60 8.40
CA LEU A 76 2.56 2.31 7.16
C LEU A 76 1.04 2.47 6.98
N ARG A 77 0.58 3.71 6.83
CA ARG A 77 -0.82 4.03 6.54
C ARG A 77 -0.90 4.76 5.21
N LEU A 78 -1.66 4.16 4.30
CA LEU A 78 -1.88 4.67 2.94
C LEU A 78 -3.36 5.01 2.76
N PHE A 79 -3.66 6.11 2.09
CA PHE A 79 -5.00 6.44 1.65
C PHE A 79 -5.14 6.12 0.17
N ASN A 80 -6.00 5.16 -0.17
CA ASN A 80 -6.31 4.74 -1.52
C ASN A 80 -7.22 5.78 -2.19
N LYS A 81 -6.68 6.54 -3.15
CA LYS A 81 -7.46 7.60 -3.82
C LYS A 81 -8.57 7.07 -4.73
N LYS A 82 -8.48 5.80 -5.13
CA LYS A 82 -9.47 5.17 -6.01
C LYS A 82 -10.70 4.70 -5.23
N THR A 83 -10.49 4.09 -4.07
CA THR A 83 -11.59 3.56 -3.26
C THR A 83 -12.03 4.51 -2.14
N ASN A 84 -11.23 5.55 -1.84
CA ASN A 84 -11.39 6.44 -0.69
C ASN A 84 -11.29 5.71 0.66
N ASP A 85 -10.47 4.66 0.70
CA ASP A 85 -10.22 3.87 1.91
C ASP A 85 -8.83 4.13 2.46
N GLU A 86 -8.69 3.97 3.77
CA GLU A 86 -7.40 3.92 4.43
C GLU A 86 -6.95 2.48 4.64
N GLU A 87 -5.76 2.18 4.16
CA GLU A 87 -5.11 0.89 4.28
C GLU A 87 -3.98 0.98 5.30
N TYR A 88 -3.98 0.05 6.25
CA TYR A 88 -3.02 -0.01 7.35
C TYR A 88 -2.15 -1.24 7.18
N PHE A 89 -0.85 -1.02 7.28
CA PHE A 89 0.15 -2.05 7.16
C PHE A 89 1.10 -2.04 8.36
N GLU A 90 1.50 -3.23 8.77
CA GLU A 90 2.54 -3.46 9.76
C GLU A 90 3.79 -4.00 9.09
N LYS A 91 4.97 -3.61 9.58
CA LYS A 91 6.23 -4.12 9.06
C LYS A 91 6.39 -5.60 9.40
N ASN A 92 6.72 -6.42 8.41
CA ASN A 92 7.04 -7.85 8.57
C ASN A 92 8.42 -8.05 9.22
#